data_AF-A0A935WIU1-F1
#
_entry.id   AF-A0A935WIU1-F1
#
_cell.length_a   1.000
_cell.length_b   1.000
_cell.length_c   1.000
_cell.angle_alpha   90.00
_cell.angle_beta   90.00
_cell.angle_gamma   90.00
#
_symmetry.space_group_name_H-M   'P 1'
#
loop_
_entity.id
_entity.type
_entity.pdbx_description
1 polymer ?
#
loop_
_entity_poly.entity_id
_entity_poly.type
_entity_poly.pdbx_seq_one_letter_code
_entity_poly.pdbx_strand_id
1 'polypeptide(L)'
;MPDLLLPTVSGLLLEPAWAVAEPPGEDAPKAAALHRLRRRIKRVRYEVECLAPVLVPAVAGWLEELHALQDALGAWHDAGVLLPRLVRLAPPGPLHAAVSAEAVAALAPWPAWRARYVQPVARGRLRALLSVSPSHPGAPHGAG
;
A
#
# COMPACT_ATOMS: atom_id res chain seq x y z
N MET A 1 15.28 8.44 -14.49
CA MET A 1 14.22 9.44 -14.20
C MET A 1 13.22 8.87 -13.19
N PRO A 2 13.55 8.95 -11.88
CA PRO A 2 12.65 8.56 -10.78
C PRO A 2 11.33 9.35 -10.74
N ASP A 3 11.35 10.55 -11.28
CA ASP A 3 10.27 11.53 -11.34
C ASP A 3 9.05 11.05 -12.14
N LEU A 4 9.24 10.08 -13.05
CA LEU A 4 8.14 9.41 -13.78
C LEU A 4 7.14 8.71 -12.84
N LEU A 5 7.55 8.35 -11.62
CA LEU A 5 6.67 7.74 -10.62
C LEU A 5 5.81 8.75 -9.86
N LEU A 6 6.15 10.05 -9.91
CA LEU A 6 5.48 11.09 -9.10
C LEU A 6 3.96 11.14 -9.30
N PRO A 7 3.38 11.03 -10.51
CA PRO A 7 1.93 11.01 -10.69
C PRO A 7 1.28 9.81 -10.01
N THR A 8 1.88 8.63 -10.17
CA THR A 8 1.39 7.39 -9.59
C THR A 8 1.41 7.45 -8.06
N VAL A 9 2.53 7.86 -7.49
CA VAL A 9 2.74 7.96 -6.05
C VAL A 9 1.91 9.08 -5.44
N SER A 10 1.80 10.23 -6.11
CA SER A 10 0.92 11.30 -5.65
C SER A 10 -0.53 10.84 -5.56
N GLY A 11 -1.03 10.08 -6.55
CA GLY A 11 -2.38 9.55 -6.44
C GLY A 11 -2.55 8.47 -5.35
N LEU A 12 -1.51 7.69 -5.02
CA LEU A 12 -1.54 6.82 -3.84
C LEU A 12 -1.67 7.63 -2.55
N LEU A 13 -0.89 8.70 -2.41
CA LEU A 13 -0.91 9.56 -1.22
C LEU A 13 -2.25 10.32 -1.06
N LEU A 14 -3.01 10.47 -2.14
CA LEU A 14 -4.32 11.14 -2.17
C LEU A 14 -5.50 10.16 -2.06
N GLU A 15 -5.27 8.86 -1.90
CA GLU A 15 -6.35 7.89 -1.73
C GLU A 15 -7.19 8.21 -0.46
N PRO A 16 -8.52 8.36 -0.58
CA PRO A 16 -9.39 8.72 0.55
C PRO A 16 -9.45 7.60 1.61
N ALA A 17 -9.09 6.38 1.23
CA ALA A 17 -9.00 5.23 2.11
C ALA A 17 -8.06 5.46 3.31
N TRP A 18 -7.06 6.33 3.20
CA TRP A 18 -6.22 6.72 4.33
C TRP A 18 -6.99 7.45 5.44
N ALA A 19 -8.18 7.97 5.18
CA ALA A 19 -9.03 8.57 6.20
C ALA A 19 -9.74 7.53 7.08
N VAL A 20 -9.87 6.28 6.62
CA VAL A 20 -10.57 5.19 7.31
C VAL A 20 -9.82 4.81 8.59
N ALA A 21 -10.36 5.20 9.75
CA ALA A 21 -9.70 5.03 11.05
C ALA A 21 -9.63 3.56 11.50
N GLU A 22 -10.73 2.84 11.33
CA GLU A 22 -10.84 1.43 11.66
C GLU A 22 -11.08 0.61 10.39
N PRO A 23 -10.35 -0.50 10.20
CA PRO A 23 -10.63 -1.40 9.10
C PRO A 23 -12.09 -1.87 9.25
N PRO A 24 -12.92 -1.66 8.22
CA PRO A 24 -14.34 -1.59 8.42
C PRO A 24 -14.91 -3.00 8.68
N GLY A 25 -15.99 -3.04 9.46
CA GLY A 25 -17.05 -4.03 9.25
C GLY A 25 -17.69 -3.85 7.87
N GLU A 26 -18.76 -4.55 7.54
CA GLU A 26 -19.36 -4.64 6.18
C GLU A 26 -19.90 -3.32 5.56
N ASP A 27 -19.47 -2.14 6.04
CA ASP A 27 -19.78 -0.83 5.45
C ASP A 27 -19.26 -0.73 4.01
N ALA A 28 -20.16 -0.93 3.05
CA ALA A 28 -19.87 -0.97 1.62
C ALA A 28 -19.03 0.23 1.09
N PRO A 29 -19.25 1.49 1.53
CA PRO A 29 -18.43 2.61 1.07
C PRO A 29 -16.97 2.54 1.54
N LYS A 30 -16.73 2.11 2.79
CA LYS A 30 -15.38 1.97 3.35
C LYS A 30 -14.66 0.80 2.69
N ALA A 31 -15.38 -0.28 2.43
CA ALA A 31 -14.86 -1.44 1.72
C ALA A 31 -14.40 -1.12 0.29
N ALA A 32 -15.20 -0.34 -0.45
CA ALA A 32 -14.85 0.12 -1.78
C ALA A 32 -13.60 1.02 -1.77
N ALA A 33 -13.46 1.90 -0.79
CA ALA A 33 -12.28 2.75 -0.64
C ALA A 33 -11.00 1.92 -0.39
N LEU A 34 -11.03 0.95 0.53
CA LEU A 34 -9.89 0.07 0.78
C LEU A 34 -9.56 -0.82 -0.42
N HIS A 35 -10.57 -1.31 -1.16
CA HIS A 35 -10.34 -2.06 -2.39
C HIS A 35 -9.63 -1.20 -3.47
N ARG A 36 -10.05 0.07 -3.63
CA ARG A 36 -9.38 1.02 -4.53
C ARG A 36 -7.93 1.26 -4.09
N LEU A 37 -7.71 1.48 -2.80
CA LEU A 37 -6.37 1.65 -2.24
C LEU A 37 -5.47 0.45 -2.54
N ARG A 38 -5.97 -0.78 -2.34
CA ARG A 38 -5.23 -2.01 -2.66
C ARG A 38 -4.77 -2.04 -4.12
N ARG A 39 -5.66 -1.71 -5.06
CA ARG A 39 -5.31 -1.63 -6.49
C ARG A 39 -4.24 -0.56 -6.75
N ARG A 40 -4.32 0.59 -6.08
CA ARG A 40 -3.36 1.68 -6.21
C ARG A 40 -1.98 1.30 -5.67
N ILE A 41 -1.92 0.63 -4.51
CA ILE A 41 -0.69 0.08 -3.93
C ILE A 41 -0.04 -0.91 -4.90
N LYS A 42 -0.81 -1.88 -5.41
CA LYS A 42 -0.32 -2.87 -6.39
C LYS A 42 0.29 -2.20 -7.62
N ARG A 43 -0.37 -1.15 -8.15
CA ARG A 43 0.14 -0.39 -9.30
C ARG A 43 1.45 0.33 -8.98
N VAL A 44 1.50 1.07 -7.87
CA VAL A 44 2.73 1.78 -7.44
C VAL A 44 3.88 0.79 -7.26
N ARG A 45 3.61 -0.33 -6.59
CA ARG A 45 4.60 -1.37 -6.34
C ARG A 45 5.22 -1.88 -7.63
N TYR A 46 4.41 -2.27 -8.61
CA TYR A 46 4.93 -2.75 -9.90
C TYR A 46 5.74 -1.69 -10.66
N GLU A 47 5.31 -0.42 -10.62
CA GLU A 47 6.06 0.66 -11.26
C GLU A 47 7.40 0.92 -10.55
N VAL A 48 7.43 0.85 -9.21
CA VAL A 48 8.67 0.96 -8.42
C VAL A 48 9.58 -0.24 -8.66
N GLU A 49 9.06 -1.46 -8.69
CA GLU A 49 9.81 -2.69 -9.00
C GLU A 49 10.45 -2.62 -10.40
N CYS A 50 9.72 -2.13 -11.39
CA CYS A 50 10.23 -1.93 -12.75
C CYS A 50 11.43 -0.98 -12.79
N LEU A 51 11.44 0.04 -11.93
CA LEU A 51 12.53 1.02 -11.81
C LEU A 51 13.53 0.70 -10.70
N ALA A 52 13.37 -0.41 -9.98
CA ALA A 52 14.22 -0.79 -8.86
C ALA A 52 15.73 -0.80 -9.19
N PRO A 53 16.20 -1.24 -10.39
CA PRO A 53 17.61 -1.19 -10.74
C PRO A 53 18.26 0.21 -10.65
N VAL A 54 17.45 1.28 -10.70
CA VAL A 54 17.91 2.67 -10.66
C VAL A 54 17.60 3.36 -9.32
N LEU A 55 16.64 2.82 -8.56
CA LEU A 55 16.10 3.42 -7.33
C LEU A 55 16.63 2.78 -6.05
N VAL A 56 17.16 1.57 -6.12
CA VAL A 56 17.79 0.89 -4.98
C VAL A 56 19.12 1.57 -4.65
N PRO A 57 19.47 1.75 -3.37
CA PRO A 57 18.78 1.24 -2.18
C PRO A 57 17.65 2.12 -1.63
N ALA A 58 17.42 3.31 -2.20
CA ALA A 58 16.54 4.33 -1.62
C ALA A 58 15.09 3.85 -1.41
N VAL A 59 14.57 3.00 -2.29
CA VAL A 59 13.17 2.52 -2.24
C VAL A 59 12.96 1.17 -1.57
N ALA A 60 14.02 0.46 -1.16
CA ALA A 60 13.90 -0.93 -0.71
C ALA A 60 12.94 -1.11 0.48
N GLY A 61 13.14 -0.35 1.56
CA GLY A 61 12.26 -0.41 2.73
C GLY A 61 10.84 0.10 2.46
N TRP A 62 10.66 0.98 1.46
CA TRP A 62 9.32 1.38 1.06
C TRP A 62 8.61 0.30 0.24
N LEU A 63 9.35 -0.43 -0.60
CA LEU A 63 8.82 -1.53 -1.38
C LEU A 63 8.32 -2.68 -0.47
N GLU A 64 9.10 -3.01 0.57
CA GLU A 64 8.68 -3.97 1.61
C GLU A 64 7.40 -3.52 2.31
N GLU A 65 7.28 -2.23 2.65
CA GLU A 65 6.05 -1.66 3.23
C GLU A 65 4.86 -1.79 2.27
N LEU A 66 5.07 -1.56 0.96
CA LEU A 66 4.02 -1.73 -0.06
C LEU A 66 3.58 -3.19 -0.23
N HIS A 67 4.51 -4.16 -0.13
CA HIS A 67 4.15 -5.59 -0.11
C HIS A 67 3.28 -5.91 1.10
N ALA A 68 3.71 -5.54 2.30
CA ALA A 68 2.98 -5.83 3.53
C ALA A 68 1.57 -5.20 3.52
N LEU A 69 1.45 -3.96 3.05
CA LEU A 69 0.16 -3.29 2.85
C LEU A 69 -0.73 -4.02 1.85
N GLN A 70 -0.17 -4.46 0.71
CA GLN A 70 -0.93 -5.16 -0.33
C GLN A 70 -1.47 -6.49 0.20
N ASP A 71 -0.66 -7.24 0.95
CA ASP A 71 -1.01 -8.57 1.45
C ASP A 71 -2.07 -8.48 2.54
N ALA A 72 -1.91 -7.53 3.47
CA ALA A 72 -2.89 -7.26 4.52
C ALA A 72 -4.27 -6.86 3.95
N LEU A 73 -4.29 -5.92 3.00
CA LEU A 73 -5.53 -5.52 2.30
C LEU A 73 -6.08 -6.64 1.41
N GLY A 74 -5.22 -7.55 0.94
CA GLY A 74 -5.59 -8.75 0.21
C GLY A 74 -6.37 -9.72 1.08
N ALA A 75 -5.79 -10.13 2.20
CA ALA A 75 -6.43 -11.04 3.16
C ALA A 75 -7.79 -10.53 3.64
N TRP A 76 -7.87 -9.23 3.99
CA TRP A 76 -9.13 -8.61 4.37
C TRP A 76 -10.18 -8.60 3.24
N HIS A 77 -9.76 -8.27 2.00
CA HIS A 77 -10.67 -8.28 0.86
C HIS A 77 -11.17 -9.69 0.55
N ASP A 78 -10.29 -10.68 0.59
CA ASP A 78 -10.60 -12.07 0.30
C ASP A 78 -11.57 -12.64 1.34
N ALA A 79 -11.38 -12.31 2.63
CA ALA A 79 -12.35 -12.64 3.68
C ALA A 79 -13.72 -11.99 3.43
N GLY A 80 -13.76 -10.72 3.03
CA GLY A 80 -15.01 -10.02 2.68
C GLY A 80 -15.74 -10.63 1.48
N VAL A 81 -15.02 -11.27 0.56
CA VAL A 81 -15.62 -12.04 -0.55
C VAL A 81 -16.03 -13.45 -0.12
N LEU A 82 -15.24 -14.09 0.75
CA LEU A 82 -15.41 -15.47 1.18
C LEU A 82 -16.54 -15.65 2.20
N LEU A 83 -16.63 -14.79 3.23
CA LEU A 83 -17.62 -14.92 4.31
C LEU A 83 -19.07 -14.97 3.79
N PRO A 84 -19.52 -14.07 2.88
CA PRO A 84 -20.87 -14.16 2.32
C PRO A 84 -21.11 -15.42 1.48
N ARG A 85 -20.05 -16.02 0.93
CA ARG A 85 -20.13 -17.29 0.19
C ARG A 85 -20.23 -18.47 1.15
N LEU A 86 -19.44 -18.47 2.22
CA LEU A 86 -19.44 -19.51 3.25
C LEU A 86 -20.81 -19.62 3.94
N VAL A 87 -21.45 -18.49 4.25
CA VAL A 87 -22.80 -18.45 4.85
C VAL A 87 -23.85 -19.15 3.98
N ARG A 88 -23.66 -19.18 2.65
CA ARG A 88 -24.55 -19.90 1.72
C ARG A 88 -24.26 -21.39 1.62
N LEU A 89 -23.08 -21.84 2.05
CA LEU A 89 -22.61 -23.22 1.93
C LEU A 89 -22.72 -23.99 3.24
N ALA A 90 -22.59 -23.31 4.38
CA ALA A 90 -22.62 -23.90 5.70
C ALA A 90 -23.13 -22.90 6.75
N PRO A 91 -23.75 -23.38 7.85
CA PRO A 91 -24.09 -22.53 8.97
C PRO A 91 -22.84 -21.87 9.59
N PRO A 92 -22.97 -20.70 10.24
CA PRO A 92 -21.89 -20.07 10.98
C PRO A 92 -21.22 -21.04 11.95
N GLY A 93 -19.88 -21.02 12.00
CA GLY A 93 -19.11 -21.99 12.76
C GLY A 93 -17.60 -21.68 12.77
N PRO A 94 -16.75 -22.61 13.22
CA PRO A 94 -15.31 -22.37 13.42
C PRO A 94 -14.58 -21.84 12.19
N LEU A 95 -14.96 -22.29 10.98
CA LEU A 95 -14.38 -21.80 9.73
C LEU A 95 -14.66 -20.30 9.49
N HIS A 96 -15.90 -19.85 9.76
CA HIS A 96 -16.26 -18.44 9.62
C HIS A 96 -15.47 -17.58 10.62
N ALA A 97 -15.34 -18.05 11.86
CA ALA A 97 -14.56 -17.38 12.89
C ALA A 97 -13.07 -17.31 12.51
N ALA A 98 -12.50 -18.39 11.97
CA ALA A 98 -11.11 -18.42 11.53
C ALA A 98 -10.84 -17.41 10.40
N VAL A 99 -11.68 -17.37 9.36
CA VAL A 99 -11.55 -16.41 8.25
C VAL A 99 -11.66 -14.97 8.73
N SER A 100 -12.61 -14.69 9.65
CA SER A 100 -12.77 -13.36 10.24
C SER A 100 -11.57 -12.96 11.09
N ALA A 101 -11.07 -13.87 11.94
CA ALA A 101 -9.91 -13.63 12.79
C ALA A 101 -8.62 -13.38 11.98
N GLU A 102 -8.41 -14.13 10.90
CA GLU A 102 -7.27 -13.93 9.99
C GLU A 102 -7.31 -12.54 9.34
N ALA A 103 -8.47 -12.11 8.85
CA ALA A 103 -8.64 -10.78 8.27
C ALA A 103 -8.36 -9.65 9.26
N VAL A 104 -8.81 -9.80 10.51
CA VAL A 104 -8.55 -8.85 11.60
C VAL A 104 -7.05 -8.80 11.91
N ALA A 105 -6.41 -9.95 12.06
CA ALA A 105 -4.98 -10.05 12.36
C ALA A 105 -4.12 -9.42 11.24
N ALA A 106 -4.49 -9.66 9.97
CA ALA A 106 -3.81 -9.10 8.82
C ALA A 106 -3.81 -7.56 8.82
N LEU A 107 -4.90 -6.93 9.30
CA LEU A 107 -5.01 -5.47 9.39
C LEU A 107 -4.57 -4.90 10.74
N ALA A 108 -3.98 -5.68 11.65
CA ALA A 108 -3.42 -5.18 12.91
C ALA A 108 -2.43 -4.01 12.72
N PRO A 109 -1.56 -3.97 11.68
CA PRO A 109 -0.66 -2.84 11.44
C PRO A 109 -1.33 -1.59 10.83
N TRP A 110 -2.61 -1.67 10.43
CA TRP A 110 -3.31 -0.60 9.71
C TRP A 110 -3.21 0.79 10.38
N PRO A 111 -3.39 0.93 11.72
CA PRO A 111 -3.30 2.24 12.35
C PRO A 111 -1.94 2.91 12.16
N ALA A 112 -0.84 2.14 12.22
CA ALA A 112 0.52 2.65 12.04
C ALA A 112 0.78 3.07 10.59
N TRP A 113 0.41 2.23 9.63
CA TRP A 113 0.51 2.59 8.21
C TRP A 113 -0.33 3.82 7.87
N ARG A 114 -1.59 3.84 8.29
CA ARG A 114 -2.48 4.99 8.11
C ARG A 114 -1.83 6.26 8.65
N ALA A 115 -1.34 6.24 9.88
CA ALA A 115 -0.68 7.38 10.51
C ALA A 115 0.45 7.92 9.63
N ARG A 116 1.32 7.06 9.07
CA ARG A 116 2.36 7.49 8.13
C ARG A 116 1.78 8.16 6.88
N TYR A 117 0.78 7.57 6.25
CA TYR A 117 0.25 8.06 4.96
C TYR A 117 -0.68 9.27 5.08
N VAL A 118 -1.15 9.64 6.28
CA VAL A 118 -1.87 10.91 6.50
C VAL A 118 -0.96 12.08 6.86
N GLN A 119 0.27 11.82 7.35
CA GLN A 119 1.17 12.87 7.81
C GLN A 119 1.79 13.66 6.62
N PRO A 120 1.67 15.01 6.59
CA PRO A 120 2.24 15.83 5.52
C PRO A 120 3.75 15.64 5.36
N VAL A 121 4.48 15.51 6.47
CA VAL A 121 5.95 15.31 6.47
C VAL A 121 6.32 13.98 5.80
N ALA A 122 5.62 12.89 6.12
CA ALA A 122 5.86 11.59 5.51
C ALA A 122 5.53 11.59 4.01
N ARG A 123 4.43 12.26 3.61
CA ARG A 123 4.10 12.46 2.19
C ARG A 123 5.18 13.25 1.45
N GLY A 124 5.72 14.30 2.08
CA GLY A 124 6.83 15.09 1.53
C GLY A 124 8.08 14.25 1.31
N ARG A 125 8.46 13.42 2.30
CA ARG A 125 9.60 12.50 2.19
C ARG A 125 9.43 11.49 1.07
N LEU A 126 8.24 10.89 0.92
CA LEU A 126 7.96 9.93 -0.16
C LEU A 126 8.03 10.57 -1.55
N ARG A 127 7.58 11.82 -1.71
CA ARG A 127 7.74 12.55 -2.98
C ARG A 127 9.21 12.87 -3.25
N ALA A 128 9.93 13.35 -2.24
CA ALA A 128 11.35 13.67 -2.35
C ALA A 128 12.19 12.44 -2.74
N LEU A 129 11.86 11.26 -2.22
CA LEU A 129 12.50 10.00 -2.59
C LEU A 129 12.53 9.73 -4.10
N LEU A 130 11.53 10.24 -4.82
CA LEU A 130 11.33 10.05 -6.26
C LEU A 130 11.68 11.30 -7.08
N SER A 131 12.11 12.37 -6.43
CA SER A 131 12.53 13.62 -7.07
C SER A 131 14.05 13.76 -7.16
N VAL A 132 14.82 12.97 -6.41
CA VAL A 132 16.28 13.00 -6.47
C VAL A 132 16.75 12.25 -7.72
N SER A 133 17.44 12.95 -8.62
CA SER A 133 18.18 12.30 -9.70
C SER A 133 19.29 11.44 -9.08
N PRO A 134 19.47 10.17 -9.49
CA PRO A 134 20.63 9.42 -9.05
C PRO A 134 21.87 10.18 -9.49
N SER A 135 22.65 10.69 -8.53
CA SER A 135 23.92 11.33 -8.79
C SER A 135 24.77 10.36 -9.62
N HIS A 136 25.06 10.72 -10.86
CA HIS A 136 25.90 9.90 -11.74
C HIS A 136 27.31 9.83 -11.11
N PRO A 137 27.80 8.67 -10.65
CA PRO A 137 29.16 8.57 -10.16
C PRO A 137 30.09 8.50 -11.38
N GLY A 138 30.40 9.65 -11.99
CA GLY A 138 31.25 9.65 -13.18
C GLY A 138 31.36 10.93 -14.00
N ALA A 139 31.02 12.12 -13.48
CA ALA A 139 31.41 13.36 -14.15
C ALA A 139 32.86 13.70 -13.75
N PRO A 140 33.88 13.55 -14.62
CA PRO A 140 35.21 14.05 -14.31
C PRO A 140 35.09 15.56 -14.08
N HIS A 141 35.62 16.02 -12.94
CA HIS A 141 35.84 17.44 -12.71
C HIS A 141 36.73 17.95 -13.85
N GLY A 142 36.14 18.79 -14.71
CA GLY A 142 36.87 19.50 -15.73
C GLY A 142 37.94 20.35 -15.06
N ALA A 143 39.19 19.96 -15.26
CA ALA A 143 40.32 20.87 -15.13
C ALA A 143 40.24 21.86 -16.29
N GLY A 144 40.24 23.15 -15.96
CA GLY A 144 40.28 24.28 -16.88
C GLY A 144 40.42 25.56 -16.08
#